data_AF-A0A379WLK4-F1
#
_entry.id   AF-A0A379WLK4-F1
#
_cell.length_a   1.000
_cell.length_b   1.000
_cell.length_c   1.000
_cell.angle_alpha   90.00
_cell.angle_beta   90.00
_cell.angle_gamma   90.00
#
_symmetry.space_group_name_H-M   'P 1'
#
loop_
_entity.id
_entity.type
_entity.pdbx_description
1 polymer ?
#
loop_
_entity_poly.entity_id
_entity_poly.type
_entity_poly.pdbx_seq_one_letter_code
_entity_poly.pdbx_strand_id
1 'polypeptide(L)'
;MSIKKKRRRSGVSLSDINETISAALGGYYVNDFIDRGRVKKVYVQADAQFRMLPGDINNLYVRSANGEMVPFSTFSSARWIYGSPRLERYNGMPSMELLGEAAPGRSTGEAMSLMENLASQLPNGIGYDWTGMSYQERLSGNQAPALYAISLIVVFLCLAALYESWSIPFSVMLVVPLGVVGALLAASLRGLNNDVYFQVGLLTTIGLSAKKRHPDCRVRQKISWKKKDVD
;
A
#
# COMPACT_ATOMS: atom_id res chain seq x y z
N MET A 1 31.31 39.87 -0.86
CA MET A 1 30.56 40.40 -2.03
C MET A 1 29.57 39.34 -2.50
N SER A 2 28.26 39.65 -2.55
CA SER A 2 27.20 38.68 -2.91
C SER A 2 27.37 38.12 -4.33
N ILE A 3 27.05 36.83 -4.54
CA ILE A 3 27.12 36.11 -5.82
C ILE A 3 26.42 36.89 -6.95
N LYS A 4 25.26 37.49 -6.66
CA LYS A 4 24.52 38.34 -7.61
C LYS A 4 25.33 39.55 -8.10
N LYS A 5 26.20 40.11 -7.25
CA LYS A 5 27.07 41.26 -7.57
C LYS A 5 28.29 40.85 -8.38
N LYS A 6 28.84 39.64 -8.14
CA LYS A 6 29.92 39.06 -8.98
C LYS A 6 29.41 38.79 -10.40
N ARG A 7 28.26 38.13 -10.55
CA ARG A 7 27.60 37.88 -11.85
C ARG A 7 27.36 39.17 -12.64
N ARG A 8 26.78 40.19 -11.99
CA ARG A 8 26.50 41.49 -12.63
C ARG A 8 27.74 42.20 -13.15
N ARG A 9 28.91 42.04 -12.49
CA ARG A 9 30.18 42.59 -13.00
C ARG A 9 30.71 41.81 -14.20
N SER A 10 30.47 40.51 -14.25
CA SER A 10 30.93 39.64 -15.35
C SER A 10 30.03 39.65 -16.59
N GLY A 11 28.87 40.32 -16.55
CA GLY A 11 27.98 40.47 -17.73
C GLY A 11 27.27 39.20 -18.20
N VAL A 12 27.20 38.14 -17.36
CA VAL A 12 26.61 36.84 -17.73
C VAL A 12 25.12 36.77 -17.36
N SER A 13 24.25 36.32 -18.27
CA SER A 13 22.82 36.11 -18.01
C SER A 13 22.54 34.96 -17.05
N LEU A 14 21.43 35.02 -16.30
CA LEU A 14 21.02 33.91 -15.43
C LEU A 14 20.44 32.73 -16.24
N SER A 15 19.79 33.02 -17.36
CA SER A 15 19.29 31.99 -18.29
C SER A 15 20.43 31.10 -18.75
N ASP A 16 21.51 31.71 -19.24
CA ASP A 16 22.63 31.02 -19.87
C ASP A 16 23.39 30.19 -18.84
N ILE A 17 23.49 30.67 -17.59
CA ILE A 17 24.08 29.90 -16.47
C ILE A 17 23.25 28.66 -16.17
N ASN A 18 21.92 28.81 -16.02
CA ASN A 18 21.04 27.71 -15.69
C ASN A 18 20.95 26.70 -16.84
N GLU A 19 20.92 27.15 -18.09
CA GLU A 19 20.92 26.28 -19.27
C GLU A 19 22.24 25.53 -19.39
N THR A 20 23.38 26.21 -19.26
CA THR A 20 24.71 25.58 -19.33
C THR A 20 24.89 24.49 -18.27
N ILE A 21 24.53 24.78 -17.01
CA ILE A 21 24.70 23.79 -15.93
C ILE A 21 23.68 22.64 -16.03
N SER A 22 22.45 22.92 -16.47
CA SER A 22 21.43 21.89 -16.67
C SER A 22 21.79 20.99 -17.85
N ALA A 23 22.27 21.55 -18.96
CA ALA A 23 22.73 20.78 -20.12
C ALA A 23 23.97 19.95 -19.78
N ALA A 24 24.96 20.53 -19.10
CA ALA A 24 26.19 19.82 -18.75
C ALA A 24 25.95 18.65 -17.78
N LEU A 25 25.21 18.87 -16.68
CA LEU A 25 25.05 17.88 -15.62
C LEU A 25 23.81 16.99 -15.82
N GLY A 26 22.67 17.59 -16.13
CA GLY A 26 21.35 16.91 -16.16
C GLY A 26 20.91 16.43 -17.54
N GLY A 27 21.58 16.85 -18.61
CA GLY A 27 21.17 16.58 -19.99
C GLY A 27 20.03 17.50 -20.43
N TYR A 28 20.14 18.04 -21.64
CA TYR A 28 19.17 18.97 -22.20
C TYR A 28 18.52 18.36 -23.44
N TYR A 29 17.20 18.26 -23.42
CA TYR A 29 16.42 17.86 -24.59
C TYR A 29 16.32 19.02 -25.56
N VAL A 30 16.82 18.84 -26.79
CA VAL A 30 16.83 19.90 -27.81
C VAL A 30 15.62 19.78 -28.71
N ASN A 31 15.48 18.62 -29.37
CA ASN A 31 14.46 18.36 -30.37
C ASN A 31 14.34 16.86 -30.64
N ASP A 32 13.48 16.53 -31.60
CA ASP A 32 13.33 15.17 -32.12
C ASP A 32 13.97 15.04 -33.51
N PHE A 33 14.43 13.83 -33.84
CA PHE A 33 14.91 13.45 -35.15
C PHE A 33 14.32 12.09 -35.58
N ILE A 34 14.32 11.80 -36.88
CA ILE A 34 13.79 10.54 -37.41
C ILE A 34 14.95 9.58 -37.68
N ASP A 35 14.97 8.45 -36.98
CA ASP A 35 15.87 7.32 -37.25
C ASP A 35 15.04 6.13 -37.70
N ARG A 36 15.25 5.67 -38.94
CA ARG A 36 14.58 4.48 -39.52
C ARG A 36 13.05 4.51 -39.36
N GLY A 37 12.44 5.66 -39.66
CA GLY A 37 10.98 5.84 -39.59
C GLY A 37 10.42 5.99 -38.17
N ARG A 38 11.25 6.05 -37.13
CA ARG A 38 10.83 6.30 -35.75
C ARG A 38 11.36 7.65 -35.27
N VAL A 39 10.47 8.44 -34.69
CA VAL A 39 10.84 9.69 -34.00
C VAL A 39 11.61 9.34 -32.73
N LYS A 40 12.80 9.92 -32.58
CA LYS A 40 13.69 9.76 -31.44
C LYS A 40 14.11 11.12 -30.91
N LYS A 41 14.37 11.18 -29.60
CA LYS A 41 14.79 12.40 -28.92
C LYS A 41 16.28 12.66 -29.10
N VAL A 42 16.65 13.92 -29.28
CA VAL A 42 18.03 14.42 -29.26
C VAL A 42 18.30 15.06 -27.91
N TYR A 43 19.36 14.59 -27.26
CA TYR A 43 19.86 15.14 -26.00
C TYR A 43 21.27 15.67 -26.19
N VAL A 44 21.56 16.81 -25.57
CA VAL A 44 22.91 17.36 -25.43
C VAL A 44 23.31 17.25 -23.96
N GLN A 45 24.48 16.67 -23.72
CA GLN A 45 25.05 16.53 -22.37
C GLN A 45 26.57 16.58 -22.44
N ALA A 46 27.21 17.05 -21.37
CA ALA A 46 28.65 16.92 -21.24
C ALA A 46 29.03 15.43 -21.14
N ASP A 47 30.15 15.07 -21.78
CA ASP A 47 30.71 13.72 -21.67
C ASP A 47 31.05 13.37 -20.22
N ALA A 48 31.02 12.09 -19.88
CA ALA A 48 31.06 11.60 -18.50
C ALA A 48 32.26 12.15 -17.72
N GLN A 49 33.44 12.19 -18.35
CA GLN A 49 34.68 12.67 -17.73
C GLN A 49 34.65 14.13 -17.26
N PHE A 50 33.70 14.95 -17.72
CA PHE A 50 33.57 16.37 -17.38
C PHE A 50 32.44 16.66 -16.37
N ARG A 51 31.87 15.63 -15.72
CA ARG A 51 30.73 15.79 -14.79
C ARG A 51 30.70 14.80 -13.62
N MET A 52 31.81 14.13 -13.32
CA MET A 52 31.85 13.13 -12.23
C MET A 52 32.20 13.76 -10.89
N LEU A 53 33.04 14.79 -10.90
CA LEU A 53 33.60 15.38 -9.70
C LEU A 53 33.06 16.79 -9.50
N PRO A 54 32.88 17.25 -8.25
CA PRO A 54 32.49 18.63 -7.98
C PRO A 54 33.45 19.68 -8.58
N GLY A 55 34.73 19.31 -8.75
CA GLY A 55 35.74 20.16 -9.37
C GLY A 55 35.49 20.43 -10.86
N ASP A 56 34.80 19.52 -11.56
CA ASP A 56 34.58 19.61 -13.02
C ASP A 56 33.67 20.79 -13.38
N ILE A 57 32.80 21.22 -12.46
CA ILE A 57 31.95 22.40 -12.61
C ILE A 57 32.77 23.66 -12.89
N ASN A 58 34.00 23.74 -12.36
CA ASN A 58 34.88 24.90 -12.58
C ASN A 58 35.42 24.98 -14.02
N ASN A 59 35.39 23.87 -14.76
CA ASN A 59 35.84 23.80 -16.15
C ASN A 59 34.73 24.22 -17.14
N LEU A 60 33.53 24.53 -16.65
CA LEU A 60 32.44 25.06 -17.46
C LEU A 60 32.62 26.58 -17.65
N TYR A 61 32.35 27.03 -18.87
CA TYR A 61 32.43 28.43 -19.26
C TYR A 61 31.08 28.89 -19.82
N VAL A 62 30.69 30.12 -19.47
CA VAL A 62 29.51 30.78 -20.02
C VAL A 62 29.94 32.03 -20.74
N ARG A 63 29.32 32.30 -21.89
CA ARG A 63 29.57 33.52 -22.66
C ARG A 63 28.93 34.72 -21.96
N SER A 64 29.70 35.79 -21.79
CA SER A 64 29.24 37.09 -21.31
C SER A 64 28.62 37.91 -22.45
N ALA A 65 27.80 38.90 -22.13
CA ALA A 65 27.29 39.89 -23.08
C ALA A 65 28.42 40.59 -23.87
N ASN A 66 29.62 40.68 -23.29
CA ASN A 66 30.79 41.27 -23.93
C ASN A 66 31.55 40.27 -24.84
N GLY A 67 31.04 39.06 -25.01
CA GLY A 67 31.65 37.99 -25.82
C GLY A 67 32.72 37.17 -25.10
N GLU A 68 33.18 37.59 -23.92
CA GLU A 68 34.17 36.90 -23.09
C GLU A 68 33.62 35.59 -22.49
N MET A 69 34.46 34.57 -22.38
CA MET A 69 34.12 33.30 -21.73
C MET A 69 34.49 33.39 -20.24
N VAL A 70 33.49 33.28 -19.37
CA VAL A 70 33.67 33.41 -17.92
C VAL A 70 33.52 32.02 -17.27
N PRO A 71 34.53 31.53 -16.52
CA PRO A 71 34.42 30.24 -15.84
C PRO A 71 33.45 30.32 -14.65
N PHE A 72 32.75 29.20 -14.39
CA PHE A 72 31.77 29.09 -13.31
C PHE A 72 32.33 29.39 -11.92
N SER A 73 33.62 29.14 -11.68
CA SER A 73 34.31 29.44 -10.42
C SER A 73 34.29 30.94 -10.05
N THR A 74 34.12 31.84 -11.03
CA THR A 74 34.11 33.30 -10.80
C THR A 74 32.85 33.77 -10.07
N PHE A 75 31.72 33.11 -10.30
CA PHE A 75 30.41 33.55 -9.83
C PHE A 75 29.61 32.48 -9.07
N SER A 76 30.12 31.26 -8.90
CA SER A 76 29.46 30.19 -8.14
C SER A 76 30.33 29.69 -6.98
N SER A 77 29.71 28.97 -6.04
CA SER A 77 30.39 28.28 -4.95
C SER A 77 29.59 27.04 -4.57
N ALA A 78 30.25 25.89 -4.43
CA ALA A 78 29.64 24.63 -4.02
C ALA A 78 29.90 24.36 -2.54
N ARG A 79 28.93 23.71 -1.87
CA ARG A 79 29.08 23.18 -0.50
C ARG A 79 28.23 21.94 -0.35
N TRP A 80 28.68 21.01 0.47
CA TRP A 80 27.90 19.82 0.82
C TRP A 80 26.74 20.20 1.74
N ILE A 81 25.56 19.67 1.43
CA ILE A 81 24.35 19.80 2.25
C ILE A 81 23.64 18.44 2.29
N TYR A 82 22.84 18.23 3.32
CA TYR A 82 21.91 17.11 3.36
C TYR A 82 20.58 17.53 2.73
N GLY A 83 20.00 16.64 1.93
CA GLY A 83 18.69 16.80 1.32
C GLY A 83 18.06 15.43 1.08
N SER A 84 16.73 15.35 1.15
CA SER A 84 16.05 14.08 0.87
C SER A 84 16.05 13.81 -0.63
N PRO A 85 16.50 12.63 -1.11
CA PRO A 85 16.40 12.26 -2.50
C PRO A 85 14.94 11.96 -2.93
N ARG A 86 14.06 11.69 -1.96
CA ARG A 86 12.64 11.41 -2.18
C ARG A 86 11.79 12.12 -1.13
N LEU A 87 10.82 12.89 -1.57
CA LEU A 87 9.83 13.51 -0.69
C LEU A 87 8.52 12.77 -0.87
N GLU A 88 8.02 12.18 0.22
CA GLU A 88 6.75 11.47 0.25
C GLU A 88 5.66 12.39 0.77
N ARG A 89 4.44 12.18 0.26
CA ARG A 89 3.25 12.92 0.67
C ARG A 89 2.07 11.98 0.77
N TYR A 90 1.25 12.17 1.78
CA TYR A 90 0.02 11.43 2.00
C TYR A 90 -1.12 12.43 2.21
N ASN A 91 -2.22 12.27 1.47
CA ASN A 91 -3.37 13.21 1.47
C ASN A 91 -2.95 14.69 1.31
N GLY A 92 -1.93 14.95 0.50
CA GLY A 92 -1.43 16.30 0.24
C GLY A 92 -0.53 16.89 1.34
N MET A 93 -0.29 16.20 2.45
CA MET A 93 0.64 16.62 3.51
C MET A 93 1.99 15.88 3.38
N PRO A 94 3.12 16.50 3.77
CA PRO A 94 4.40 15.79 3.86
C PRO A 94 4.28 14.60 4.82
N SER A 95 4.70 13.43 4.38
CA SER A 95 4.58 12.19 5.16
C SER A 95 5.82 11.33 4.98
N MET A 96 5.93 10.30 5.81
CA MET A 96 6.92 9.25 5.67
C MET A 96 6.21 7.93 5.88
N GLU A 97 6.35 7.01 4.91
CA GLU A 97 5.75 5.69 5.02
C GLU A 97 6.53 4.83 6.03
N LEU A 98 5.80 4.18 6.94
CA LEU A 98 6.34 3.22 7.89
C LEU A 98 5.69 1.86 7.64
N LEU A 99 6.52 0.85 7.43
CA LEU A 99 6.11 -0.53 7.23
C LEU A 99 6.55 -1.37 8.42
N GLY A 100 5.68 -2.28 8.84
CA GLY A 100 5.94 -3.19 9.94
C GLY A 100 4.94 -4.32 9.97
N GLU A 101 5.30 -5.39 10.66
CA GLU A 101 4.47 -6.57 10.88
C GLU A 101 4.32 -6.85 12.38
N ALA A 102 3.25 -7.55 12.74
CA ALA A 102 3.05 -7.97 14.11
C ALA A 102 4.09 -9.04 14.49
N ALA A 103 4.59 -8.97 15.73
CA ALA A 103 5.47 -10.01 16.24
C ALA A 103 4.79 -11.39 16.23
N PRO A 104 5.55 -12.50 16.11
CA PRO A 104 4.97 -13.84 16.12
C PRO A 104 4.06 -14.08 17.34
N GLY A 105 2.84 -14.57 17.10
CA GLY A 105 1.84 -14.82 18.14
C GLY A 105 1.03 -13.58 18.58
N ARG A 106 1.25 -12.42 17.97
CA ARG A 106 0.44 -11.21 18.18
C ARG A 106 -0.47 -10.94 16.99
N SER A 107 -1.64 -10.37 17.26
CA SER A 107 -2.55 -9.95 16.21
C SER A 107 -2.07 -8.65 15.55
N THR A 108 -2.41 -8.48 14.28
CA THR A 108 -2.21 -7.23 13.52
C THR A 108 -2.94 -6.06 14.17
N GLY A 109 -4.15 -6.27 14.69
CA GLY A 109 -4.89 -5.27 15.47
C GLY A 109 -4.18 -4.81 16.75
N GLU A 110 -3.52 -5.72 17.49
CA GLU A 110 -2.68 -5.35 18.64
C GLU A 110 -1.47 -4.50 18.22
N ALA A 111 -0.81 -4.86 17.13
CA ALA A 111 0.32 -4.09 16.59
C ALA A 111 -0.12 -2.69 16.14
N MET A 112 -1.29 -2.59 15.49
CA MET A 112 -1.87 -1.31 15.11
C MET A 112 -2.17 -0.44 16.34
N SER A 113 -2.83 -1.00 17.35
CA SER A 113 -3.13 -0.27 18.59
C SER A 113 -1.85 0.20 19.31
N LEU A 114 -0.80 -0.63 19.33
CA LEU A 114 0.50 -0.24 19.88
C LEU A 114 1.11 0.92 19.09
N MET A 115 1.07 0.88 17.76
CA MET A 115 1.57 1.96 16.91
C MET A 115 0.81 3.26 17.12
N GLU A 116 -0.51 3.21 17.34
CA GLU A 116 -1.31 4.40 17.70
C GLU A 116 -0.87 4.98 19.06
N ASN A 117 -0.57 4.11 20.03
CA ASN A 117 -0.07 4.52 21.35
C ASN A 117 1.35 5.10 21.31
N LEU A 118 2.18 4.68 20.35
CA LEU A 118 3.50 5.26 20.14
C LEU A 118 3.40 6.57 19.37
N ALA A 119 2.52 6.65 18.38
CA ALA A 119 2.28 7.85 17.60
C ALA A 119 1.72 8.99 18.48
N SER A 120 0.93 8.68 19.51
CA SER A 120 0.42 9.70 20.45
C SER A 120 1.50 10.34 21.34
N GLN A 121 2.69 9.72 21.43
CA GLN A 121 3.84 10.26 22.19
C GLN A 121 4.73 11.17 21.33
N LEU A 122 4.43 11.30 20.03
CA LEU A 122 5.20 12.14 19.14
C LEU A 122 4.96 13.64 19.42
N PRO A 123 5.90 14.52 19.06
CA PRO A 123 5.73 15.96 19.18
C PRO A 123 4.44 16.46 18.52
N ASN A 124 3.82 17.46 19.15
CA ASN A 124 2.62 18.11 18.63
C ASN A 124 2.83 18.59 17.17
N GLY A 125 1.87 18.29 16.30
CA GLY A 125 1.92 18.62 14.87
C GLY A 125 2.26 17.43 13.97
N ILE A 126 2.63 16.27 14.53
CA ILE A 126 2.76 15.02 13.78
C ILE A 126 1.47 14.22 13.92
N GLY A 127 0.77 14.03 12.81
CA GLY A 127 -0.36 13.10 12.71
C GLY A 127 0.09 11.74 12.16
N TYR A 128 -0.80 10.77 12.25
CA TYR A 128 -0.65 9.49 11.57
C TYR A 128 -1.95 9.16 10.85
N ASP A 129 -1.84 8.33 9.81
CA ASP A 129 -3.00 7.77 9.14
C ASP A 129 -2.64 6.37 8.62
N TRP A 130 -3.65 5.51 8.52
CA TRP A 130 -3.47 4.15 8.02
C TRP A 130 -3.77 4.10 6.53
N THR A 131 -3.01 3.29 5.80
CA THR A 131 -3.20 3.13 4.35
C THR A 131 -3.17 1.66 3.94
N GLY A 132 -3.60 1.38 2.70
CA GLY A 132 -3.59 0.05 2.12
C GLY A 132 -4.33 -1.01 2.95
N MET A 133 -3.62 -2.08 3.30
CA MET A 133 -4.17 -3.23 4.03
C MET A 133 -4.62 -2.86 5.44
N SER A 134 -3.84 -2.06 6.18
CA SER A 134 -4.18 -1.64 7.54
C SER A 134 -5.45 -0.77 7.58
N TYR A 135 -5.66 0.05 6.55
CA TYR A 135 -6.90 0.83 6.43
C TYR A 135 -8.12 -0.09 6.23
N GLN A 136 -8.00 -1.09 5.35
CA GLN A 136 -9.06 -2.07 5.12
C GLN A 136 -9.33 -2.93 6.35
N GLU A 137 -8.30 -3.31 7.08
CA GLU A 137 -8.41 -4.03 8.35
C GLU A 137 -9.18 -3.21 9.38
N ARG A 138 -8.89 -1.90 9.50
CA ARG A 138 -9.63 -1.00 10.41
C ARG A 138 -11.10 -0.88 10.03
N LEU A 139 -11.42 -0.81 8.73
CA LEU A 139 -12.81 -0.72 8.27
C LEU A 139 -13.57 -2.05 8.39
N SER A 140 -12.91 -3.17 8.10
CA SER A 140 -13.57 -4.48 7.96
C SER A 140 -13.54 -5.30 9.26
N GLY A 141 -12.58 -5.05 10.15
CA GLY A 141 -12.33 -5.85 11.34
C GLY A 141 -13.52 -5.95 12.29
N ASN A 142 -14.42 -4.96 12.31
CA ASN A 142 -15.56 -4.92 13.22
C ASN A 142 -16.89 -5.44 12.63
N GLN A 143 -16.96 -5.76 11.32
CA GLN A 143 -18.22 -6.17 10.69
C GLN A 143 -18.50 -7.68 10.84
N ALA A 144 -17.44 -8.50 10.88
CA ALA A 144 -17.59 -9.94 10.93
C ALA A 144 -18.42 -10.45 12.13
N PRO A 145 -18.19 -10.00 13.38
CA PRO A 145 -18.99 -10.46 14.52
C PRO A 145 -20.48 -10.09 14.41
N ALA A 146 -20.78 -8.89 13.92
CA ALA A 146 -22.15 -8.43 13.74
C ALA A 146 -22.90 -9.23 12.67
N LEU A 147 -22.24 -9.53 11.55
CA LEU A 147 -22.80 -10.37 10.49
C LEU A 147 -23.06 -11.80 10.97
N TYR A 148 -22.14 -12.39 11.74
CA TYR A 148 -22.37 -13.71 12.35
C TYR A 148 -23.51 -13.71 13.36
N ALA A 149 -23.66 -12.66 14.18
CA ALA A 149 -24.75 -12.54 15.13
C ALA A 149 -26.12 -12.49 14.41
N ILE A 150 -26.24 -11.66 13.36
CA ILE A 150 -27.45 -11.58 12.55
C ILE A 150 -27.76 -12.91 11.87
N SER A 151 -26.75 -13.57 11.29
CA SER A 151 -26.90 -14.89 10.68
C SER A 151 -27.40 -15.93 11.68
N LEU A 152 -26.85 -15.96 12.90
CA LEU A 152 -27.30 -16.86 13.96
C LEU A 152 -28.76 -16.60 14.35
N ILE A 153 -29.17 -15.34 14.48
CA ILE A 153 -30.56 -14.98 14.79
C ILE A 153 -31.50 -15.48 13.68
N VAL A 154 -31.16 -15.27 12.42
CA VAL A 154 -31.97 -15.73 11.29
C VAL A 154 -32.08 -17.25 11.27
N VAL A 155 -30.97 -17.97 11.48
CA VAL A 155 -30.98 -19.44 11.56
C VAL A 155 -31.84 -19.93 12.74
N PHE A 156 -31.75 -19.27 13.90
CA PHE A 156 -32.58 -19.56 15.07
C PHE A 156 -34.08 -19.41 14.74
N LEU A 157 -34.46 -18.30 14.13
CA LEU A 157 -35.85 -18.00 13.76
C LEU A 157 -36.39 -19.00 12.72
N CYS A 158 -35.59 -19.36 11.72
CA CYS A 158 -35.98 -20.36 10.73
C CYS A 158 -36.20 -21.75 11.36
N LEU A 159 -35.34 -22.17 12.29
CA LEU A 159 -35.50 -23.44 13.00
C LEU A 159 -36.70 -23.42 13.95
N ALA A 160 -36.93 -22.30 14.66
CA ALA A 160 -38.07 -22.15 15.55
C ALA A 160 -39.40 -22.23 14.79
N ALA A 161 -39.47 -21.62 13.60
CA ALA A 161 -40.64 -21.68 12.73
C ALA A 161 -40.87 -23.09 12.15
N LEU A 162 -39.80 -23.83 11.81
CA LEU A 162 -39.91 -25.17 11.24
C LEU A 162 -40.37 -26.22 12.26
N TYR A 163 -39.86 -26.14 13.49
CA TYR A 163 -40.16 -27.10 14.55
C TYR A 163 -41.32 -26.69 15.44
N GLU A 164 -41.93 -25.52 15.18
CA GLU A 164 -43.01 -24.93 15.98
C GLU A 164 -42.68 -24.86 17.48
N SER A 165 -41.38 -24.77 17.80
CA SER A 165 -40.85 -24.91 19.16
C SER A 165 -39.59 -24.09 19.34
N TRP A 166 -39.50 -23.37 20.46
CA TRP A 166 -38.36 -22.54 20.83
C TRP A 166 -37.22 -23.33 21.49
N SER A 167 -37.50 -24.52 22.01
CA SER A 167 -36.53 -25.33 22.76
C SER A 167 -35.64 -26.19 21.86
N ILE A 168 -36.17 -26.66 20.72
CA ILE A 168 -35.43 -27.51 19.77
C ILE A 168 -34.26 -26.75 19.12
N PRO A 169 -34.42 -25.50 18.63
CA PRO A 169 -33.34 -24.71 18.06
C PRO A 169 -32.15 -24.47 19.01
N PHE A 170 -32.42 -24.31 20.31
CA PHE A 170 -31.39 -24.11 21.33
C PHE A 170 -30.47 -25.32 21.46
N SER A 171 -31.04 -26.53 21.40
CA SER A 171 -30.29 -27.80 21.46
C SER A 171 -29.41 -28.02 20.21
N VAL A 172 -29.81 -27.47 19.06
CA VAL A 172 -29.02 -27.48 17.82
C VAL A 172 -27.89 -26.45 17.89
N MET A 173 -28.15 -25.24 18.40
CA MET A 173 -27.12 -24.21 18.54
C MET A 173 -25.98 -24.60 19.48
N LEU A 174 -26.26 -25.36 20.54
CA LEU A 174 -25.22 -25.87 21.45
C LEU A 174 -24.20 -26.80 20.76
N VAL A 175 -24.51 -27.38 19.60
CA VAL A 175 -23.56 -28.20 18.83
C VAL A 175 -22.52 -27.36 18.10
N VAL A 176 -22.87 -26.14 17.72
CA VAL A 176 -22.01 -25.28 16.89
C VAL A 176 -20.69 -24.95 17.60
N PRO A 177 -20.67 -24.49 18.87
CA PRO A 177 -19.43 -24.27 19.61
C PRO A 177 -18.57 -25.54 19.75
N LEU A 178 -19.19 -26.70 19.98
CA LEU A 178 -18.50 -27.99 20.07
C LEU A 178 -17.78 -28.35 18.75
N GLY A 179 -18.42 -28.10 17.60
CA GLY A 179 -17.80 -28.28 16.28
C GLY A 179 -16.65 -27.30 16.01
N VAL A 180 -16.82 -26.04 16.42
CA VAL A 180 -15.77 -25.00 16.28
C VAL A 180 -14.55 -25.34 17.12
N VAL A 181 -14.72 -25.75 18.38
CA VAL A 181 -13.62 -26.16 19.27
C VAL A 181 -12.87 -27.37 18.69
N GLY A 182 -13.57 -28.37 18.16
CA GLY A 182 -12.94 -29.52 17.53
C GLY A 182 -12.11 -29.18 16.29
N ALA A 183 -12.62 -28.28 15.43
CA ALA A 183 -11.90 -27.81 14.26
C ALA A 183 -10.69 -26.94 14.63
N LEU A 184 -10.84 -26.05 15.62
CA LEU A 184 -9.74 -25.22 16.11
C LEU A 184 -8.63 -26.07 16.73
N LEU A 185 -8.96 -27.08 17.56
CA LEU A 185 -7.98 -28.01 18.11
C LEU A 185 -7.22 -28.76 17.00
N ALA A 186 -7.93 -29.26 16.00
CA ALA A 186 -7.32 -29.97 14.87
C ALA A 186 -6.42 -29.05 14.03
N ALA A 187 -6.81 -27.79 13.82
CA ALA A 187 -6.02 -26.80 13.11
C ALA A 187 -4.78 -26.38 13.90
N SER A 188 -4.92 -26.13 15.22
CA SER A 188 -3.81 -25.79 16.10
C SER A 188 -2.78 -26.91 16.21
N LEU A 189 -3.21 -28.17 16.30
CA LEU A 189 -2.30 -29.33 16.31
C LEU A 189 -1.53 -29.50 14.99
N ARG A 190 -2.07 -28.99 13.88
CA ARG A 190 -1.49 -29.11 12.54
C ARG A 190 -0.75 -27.83 12.09
N GLY A 191 -0.74 -26.78 12.93
CA GLY A 191 -0.08 -25.51 12.62
C GLY A 191 -0.69 -24.76 11.43
N LEU A 192 -1.98 -24.97 11.14
CA LEU A 192 -2.67 -24.33 10.02
C LEU A 192 -3.18 -22.94 10.43
N ASN A 193 -3.06 -21.96 9.52
CA ASN A 193 -3.57 -20.60 9.72
C ASN A 193 -5.10 -20.55 9.64
N ASN A 194 -5.70 -19.59 10.34
CA ASN A 194 -7.13 -19.32 10.28
C ASN A 194 -7.48 -18.50 9.02
N ASP A 195 -7.40 -19.16 7.87
CA ASP A 195 -7.67 -18.56 6.57
C ASP A 195 -9.14 -18.72 6.15
N VAL A 196 -9.57 -17.99 5.10
CA VAL A 196 -10.94 -18.07 4.55
C VAL A 196 -11.34 -19.52 4.22
N TYR A 197 -10.40 -20.37 3.79
CA TYR A 197 -10.64 -21.79 3.55
C TYR A 197 -11.03 -22.57 4.81
N PHE A 198 -10.40 -22.26 5.95
CA PHE A 198 -10.76 -22.86 7.23
C PHE A 198 -12.17 -22.44 7.66
N GLN A 199 -12.54 -21.17 7.44
CA GLN A 199 -13.87 -20.65 7.74
C GLN A 199 -14.97 -21.30 6.89
N VAL A 200 -14.76 -21.46 5.58
CA VAL A 200 -15.70 -22.15 4.68
C VAL A 200 -15.80 -23.65 5.03
N GLY A 201 -14.68 -24.28 5.39
CA GLY A 201 -14.64 -25.67 5.83
C GLY A 201 -15.40 -25.90 7.15
N LEU A 202 -15.25 -24.99 8.10
CA LEU A 202 -16.02 -24.95 9.35
C LEU A 202 -17.52 -24.87 9.08
N LEU A 203 -17.94 -23.91 8.25
CA LEU A 203 -19.34 -23.68 7.93
C LEU A 203 -19.98 -24.89 7.24
N THR A 204 -19.22 -25.54 6.36
CA THR A 204 -19.63 -26.79 5.70
C THR A 204 -19.77 -27.94 6.68
N THR A 205 -18.83 -28.08 7.62
CA THR A 205 -18.83 -29.15 8.63
C THR A 205 -20.01 -29.00 9.61
N ILE A 206 -20.32 -27.76 10.01
CA ILE A 206 -21.49 -27.44 10.83
C ILE A 206 -22.79 -27.80 10.08
N GLY A 207 -22.91 -27.40 8.80
CA GLY A 207 -24.09 -27.71 7.98
C GLY A 207 -24.32 -29.22 7.79
N LEU A 208 -23.26 -30.00 7.56
CA LEU A 208 -23.35 -31.46 7.45
C LEU A 208 -23.70 -32.13 8.78
N SER A 209 -23.20 -31.60 9.90
CA SER A 209 -23.47 -32.15 11.24
C SER A 209 -24.91 -31.88 11.69
N ALA A 210 -25.45 -30.69 11.39
CA ALA A 210 -26.85 -30.36 11.65
C ALA A 210 -27.80 -31.30 10.90
N LYS A 211 -27.46 -31.69 9.66
CA LYS A 211 -28.24 -32.65 8.86
C LYS A 211 -28.29 -34.06 9.49
N LYS A 212 -27.23 -34.49 10.20
CA LYS A 212 -27.09 -35.86 10.72
C LYS A 212 -27.78 -36.12 12.07
N ARG A 213 -28.20 -35.08 12.81
CA ARG A 213 -28.75 -35.22 14.17
C ARG A 213 -30.26 -35.51 14.21
N HIS A 214 -30.91 -35.72 13.07
CA HIS A 214 -32.30 -36.18 13.00
C HIS A 214 -32.32 -37.66 12.60
N PRO A 215 -32.72 -38.61 13.49
CA PRO A 215 -32.75 -40.03 13.18
C PRO A 215 -33.78 -40.42 12.10
N ASP A 216 -34.65 -39.48 11.70
CA ASP A 216 -35.75 -39.72 10.75
C ASP A 216 -35.76 -38.72 9.59
N CYS A 217 -34.60 -38.46 8.98
CA CYS A 217 -34.55 -37.73 7.70
C CYS A 217 -33.72 -38.49 6.68
N ARG A 218 -34.25 -39.64 6.26
CA ARG A 218 -33.99 -40.20 4.92
C ARG A 218 -34.76 -39.37 3.89
N VAL A 219 -34.49 -38.06 3.81
CA VAL A 219 -35.00 -37.23 2.71
C VAL A 219 -34.23 -37.63 1.46
N ARG A 220 -34.93 -38.45 0.68
CA ARG A 220 -34.68 -38.82 -0.71
C ARG A 220 -34.34 -37.56 -1.52
N GLN A 221 -33.06 -37.21 -1.65
CA GLN A 221 -32.61 -36.24 -2.64
C GLN A 221 -32.79 -36.86 -4.03
N LYS A 222 -34.01 -36.74 -4.57
CA LYS A 222 -34.25 -36.85 -6.00
C LYS A 222 -34.04 -35.46 -6.59
N ILE A 223 -32.77 -35.07 -6.73
CA ILE A 223 -32.41 -33.91 -7.55
C ILE A 223 -32.65 -34.33 -9.00
N SER A 224 -33.84 -34.05 -9.51
CA SER A 224 -34.15 -34.16 -10.94
C SER A 224 -33.63 -32.89 -11.62
N TRP A 225 -32.43 -32.96 -12.18
CA TRP A 225 -31.95 -31.96 -13.13
C TRP A 225 -32.82 -32.03 -14.39
N LYS A 226 -33.82 -31.14 -14.51
CA LYS A 226 -34.50 -30.92 -15.79
C LYS A 226 -33.69 -29.86 -16.54
N LYS A 227 -32.93 -30.33 -17.53
CA LYS A 227 -32.27 -29.50 -18.54
C LYS A 227 -33.34 -28.60 -19.16
N LYS A 228 -33.16 -27.28 -19.09
CA LYS A 228 -33.99 -26.32 -19.81
C LYS A 228 -33.21 -26.01 -21.08
N ASP A 229 -33.62 -26.64 -22.18
CA ASP A 229 -33.09 -26.32 -23.50
C ASP A 229 -33.45 -24.87 -23.83
N VAL A 230 -32.46 -24.17 -24.38
CA VAL A 230 -32.54 -22.80 -24.87
C VAL A 230 -32.91 -22.90 -26.34
N ASP A 231 -34.10 -22.40 -26.68
CA ASP A 231 -34.38 -21.89 -28.02
C ASP A 231 -34.11 -20.37 -28.02
#